data_AF-A0AAQ2EX12-F1
#
_entry.id   AF-A0AAQ2EX12-F1
#
_cell.length_a   1.000
_cell.length_b   1.000
_cell.length_c   1.000
_cell.angle_alpha   90.00
_cell.angle_beta   90.00
_cell.angle_gamma   90.00
#
_symmetry.space_group_name_H-M   'P 1'
#
loop_
_entity.id
_entity.type
_entity.pdbx_description
1 polymer ?
#
loop_
_entity_poly.entity_id
_entity_poly.type
_entity_poly.pdbx_seq_one_letter_code
_entity_poly.pdbx_strand_id
1 'polypeptide(L)'
;MDIRRKIIWVDCIAAISVGLIVLLFHSMIGAIYHIPEQTIIFIALSNLLYGAYSFSLAIQKAKNIKHLQLLVFGNLFWALVCAGVVVQYFNVASLIGIAFIVCEAMFVIMLAYFEWKYRYELVSEDSSA
;
A
#
# COMPACT_ATOMS: atom_id res chain seq x y z
N MET A 1 17.14 6.26 17.08
CA MET A 1 16.62 6.27 15.69
C MET A 1 15.13 6.08 15.76
N ASP A 2 14.37 7.13 15.44
CA ASP A 2 12.94 7.15 15.70
C ASP A 2 12.18 6.31 14.67
N ILE A 3 11.47 5.27 15.12
CA ILE A 3 10.77 4.31 14.24
C ILE A 3 9.69 5.02 13.41
N ARG A 4 9.19 6.14 13.93
CA ARG A 4 8.19 7.02 13.31
C ARG A 4 8.65 7.59 11.97
N ARG A 5 9.92 8.03 11.86
CA ARG A 5 10.49 8.57 10.62
C ARG A 5 10.54 7.57 9.46
N LYS A 6 10.51 6.28 9.78
CA LYS A 6 10.59 5.22 8.78
C LYS A 6 9.22 4.77 8.26
N ILE A 7 8.10 5.22 8.82
CA ILE A 7 6.77 4.73 8.43
C ILE A 7 6.51 4.97 6.93
N ILE A 8 6.71 6.20 6.45
CA ILE A 8 6.50 6.55 5.02
C ILE A 8 7.52 5.81 4.12
N TRP A 9 8.74 5.60 4.61
CA TRP A 9 9.75 4.81 3.90
C TRP A 9 9.37 3.33 3.80
N VAL A 10 8.84 2.75 4.88
CA VAL A 10 8.35 1.37 4.91
C VAL A 10 7.17 1.21 3.97
N ASP A 11 6.22 2.14 4.00
CA ASP A 11 5.06 2.17 3.11
C ASP A 11 5.49 2.19 1.63
N CYS A 12 6.34 3.16 1.27
CA CYS A 12 6.92 3.28 -0.06
C CYS A 12 7.63 1.98 -0.51
N ILE A 13 8.56 1.46 0.31
CA ILE A 13 9.36 0.29 -0.07
C ILE A 13 8.44 -0.93 -0.22
N ALA A 14 7.47 -1.10 0.67
CA ALA A 14 6.50 -2.18 0.60
C ALA A 14 5.68 -2.09 -0.70
N ALA A 15 5.07 -0.93 -0.98
CA ALA A 15 4.24 -0.72 -2.17
C ALA A 15 5.04 -0.91 -3.47
N ILE A 16 6.24 -0.32 -3.59
CA ILE A 16 7.08 -0.49 -4.78
C ILE A 16 7.51 -1.95 -4.93
N SER A 17 7.94 -2.61 -3.85
CA SER A 17 8.41 -4.01 -3.90
C SER A 17 7.29 -4.95 -4.32
N VAL A 18 6.11 -4.82 -3.71
CA VAL A 18 4.92 -5.61 -4.09
C VAL A 18 4.53 -5.31 -5.52
N GLY A 19 4.44 -4.03 -5.91
CA GLY A 19 4.11 -3.63 -7.27
C GLY A 19 5.06 -4.22 -8.31
N LEU A 20 6.38 -4.18 -8.07
CA LEU A 20 7.37 -4.76 -8.98
C LEU A 20 7.29 -6.28 -9.03
N ILE A 21 7.24 -6.95 -7.88
CA ILE A 21 7.20 -8.42 -7.82
C ILE A 21 5.91 -8.92 -8.49
N VAL A 22 4.76 -8.34 -8.16
CA VAL A 22 3.48 -8.74 -8.73
C VAL A 22 3.44 -8.47 -10.23
N LEU A 23 4.01 -7.35 -10.71
CA LEU A 23 4.07 -7.07 -12.15
C LEU A 23 4.99 -8.04 -12.90
N LEU A 24 6.17 -8.34 -12.37
CA LEU A 24 7.15 -9.23 -12.99
C LEU A 24 6.64 -10.68 -13.08
N PHE A 25 5.89 -11.12 -12.06
CA PHE A 25 5.40 -12.49 -11.96
C PHE A 25 3.87 -12.60 -12.16
N HIS A 26 3.23 -11.61 -12.77
CA HIS A 26 1.76 -11.50 -12.82
C HIS A 26 1.05 -12.74 -13.37
N SER A 27 1.55 -13.36 -14.44
CA SER A 27 0.93 -14.55 -15.02
C SER A 27 1.04 -15.77 -14.10
N MET A 28 2.22 -15.97 -13.49
CA MET A 28 2.44 -17.03 -12.49
C MET A 28 1.55 -16.81 -11.26
N ILE A 29 1.48 -15.58 -10.75
CA ILE A 29 0.67 -15.22 -9.58
C ILE A 29 -0.83 -15.38 -9.90
N GLY A 30 -1.28 -14.94 -11.07
CA GLY A 30 -2.67 -15.13 -11.52
C GLY A 30 -3.07 -16.60 -11.56
N ALA A 31 -2.18 -17.47 -12.06
CA ALA A 31 -2.39 -18.91 -12.05
C ALA A 31 -2.47 -19.49 -10.63
N ILE A 32 -1.56 -19.10 -9.71
CA ILE A 32 -1.58 -19.56 -8.31
C ILE A 32 -2.80 -19.04 -7.55
N TYR A 33 -3.22 -17.80 -7.83
CA TYR A 33 -4.33 -17.14 -7.12
C TYR A 33 -5.69 -17.49 -7.73
N HIS A 34 -5.73 -18.08 -8.93
CA HIS A 34 -6.94 -18.25 -9.74
C HIS A 34 -7.71 -16.93 -9.94
N ILE A 35 -6.97 -15.83 -10.05
CA ILE A 35 -7.51 -14.48 -10.30
C ILE A 35 -7.08 -14.06 -11.71
N PRO A 36 -7.96 -13.41 -12.50
CA PRO A 36 -7.61 -12.92 -13.83
C PRO A 36 -6.35 -12.05 -13.83
N GLU A 37 -5.46 -12.28 -14.80
CA GLU A 37 -4.19 -11.55 -14.91
C GLU A 37 -4.40 -10.04 -14.96
N GLN A 38 -5.48 -9.58 -15.57
CA GLN A 38 -5.85 -8.16 -15.63
C GLN A 38 -6.03 -7.54 -14.23
N THR A 39 -6.63 -8.28 -13.29
CA THR A 39 -6.78 -7.83 -11.90
C THR A 39 -5.42 -7.83 -11.18
N ILE A 40 -4.56 -8.82 -11.45
CA ILE A 40 -3.21 -8.88 -10.87
C ILE A 40 -2.34 -7.71 -11.37
N ILE A 41 -2.40 -7.39 -12.67
CA ILE A 41 -1.72 -6.24 -13.26
C ILE A 41 -2.27 -4.94 -12.67
N PHE A 42 -3.59 -4.82 -12.50
CA PHE A 42 -4.20 -3.66 -11.85
C PHE A 42 -3.70 -3.47 -10.41
N ILE A 43 -3.60 -4.55 -9.62
CA ILE A 43 -3.03 -4.53 -8.27
C ILE A 43 -1.57 -4.05 -8.30
N ALA A 44 -0.78 -4.59 -9.23
CA ALA A 44 0.62 -4.24 -9.36
C ALA A 44 0.81 -2.76 -9.71
N LEU A 45 0.09 -2.27 -10.72
CA LEU A 45 0.16 -0.87 -11.16
C LEU A 45 -0.32 0.10 -10.08
N SER A 46 -1.38 -0.25 -9.35
CA SER A 46 -1.88 0.57 -8.24
C SER A 46 -0.83 0.70 -7.13
N ASN A 47 -0.21 -0.41 -6.74
CA ASN A 47 0.90 -0.44 -5.77
C ASN A 47 2.12 0.39 -6.25
N LEU A 48 2.48 0.32 -7.54
CA LEU A 48 3.58 1.13 -8.08
C LEU A 48 3.26 2.64 -8.09
N LEU A 49 2.06 3.02 -8.52
CA LEU A 49 1.63 4.42 -8.55
C LEU A 49 1.56 5.00 -7.13
N TYR A 50 0.95 4.26 -6.21
CA TYR A 50 0.87 4.64 -4.81
C TYR A 50 2.27 4.71 -4.18
N GLY A 51 3.11 3.70 -4.40
CA GLY A 51 4.48 3.65 -3.91
C GLY A 51 5.35 4.79 -4.44
N ALA A 52 5.19 5.18 -5.71
CA ALA A 52 5.86 6.36 -6.27
C ALA A 52 5.41 7.66 -5.61
N TYR A 53 4.11 7.81 -5.31
CA TYR A 53 3.61 8.96 -4.56
C TYR A 53 4.14 8.98 -3.11
N SER A 54 4.08 7.86 -2.40
CA SER A 54 4.62 7.71 -1.05
C SER A 54 6.13 7.99 -1.01
N PHE A 55 6.89 7.50 -2.00
CA PHE A 55 8.32 7.83 -2.18
C PHE A 55 8.55 9.33 -2.34
N SER A 56 7.76 9.98 -3.22
CA SER A 56 7.88 11.41 -3.47
C SER A 56 7.68 12.24 -2.20
N LEU A 57 6.86 11.75 -1.26
CA LEU A 57 6.66 12.38 0.04
C LEU A 57 7.74 12.01 1.04
N ALA A 58 8.29 10.79 0.98
CA ALA A 58 9.39 10.33 1.82
C ALA A 58 10.67 11.16 1.63
N ILE A 59 10.93 11.62 0.39
CA ILE A 59 12.09 12.45 0.05
C ILE A 59 11.88 13.96 0.29
N GLN A 60 10.64 14.40 0.52
CA GLN A 60 10.35 15.80 0.81
C GLN A 60 10.85 16.17 2.21
N LYS A 61 11.60 17.28 2.28
CA LYS A 61 12.13 17.86 3.53
C LYS A 61 11.08 18.59 4.37
N ALA A 62 10.00 19.05 3.75
CA ALA A 62 8.93 19.77 4.42
C ALA A 62 7.63 19.07 4.08
N LYS A 63 7.24 18.13 4.93
CA LYS A 63 6.01 17.35 4.71
C LYS A 63 4.79 18.19 5.07
N ASN A 64 3.82 18.23 4.16
CA ASN A 64 2.55 18.89 4.40
C ASN A 64 1.53 17.88 4.95
N ILE A 65 0.85 18.24 6.04
CA ILE A 65 -0.16 17.39 6.68
C ILE A 65 -1.25 16.90 5.70
N LYS A 66 -1.62 17.72 4.70
CA LYS A 66 -2.59 17.35 3.67
C LYS A 66 -2.12 16.17 2.83
N HIS A 67 -0.82 16.10 2.53
CA HIS A 67 -0.24 15.02 1.73
C HIS A 67 -0.18 13.70 2.53
N LEU A 68 0.09 13.79 3.85
CA LEU A 68 -0.01 12.64 4.75
C LEU A 68 -1.45 12.14 4.88
N GLN A 69 -2.41 13.05 5.02
CA GLN A 69 -3.83 12.68 5.02
C GLN A 69 -4.24 12.00 3.71
N LEU A 70 -3.69 12.45 2.57
CA LEU A 70 -3.92 11.80 1.29
C LEU A 70 -3.38 10.36 1.25
N LEU A 71 -2.20 10.08 1.84
CA LEU A 71 -1.69 8.71 2.00
C LEU A 71 -2.65 7.85 2.82
N VAL A 72 -3.08 8.35 3.98
CA VAL A 72 -4.04 7.66 4.86
C VAL A 72 -5.31 7.31 4.10
N PHE A 73 -5.90 8.27 3.38
CA PHE A 73 -7.11 8.01 2.60
C PHE A 73 -6.85 7.08 1.41
N GLY A 74 -5.67 7.14 0.79
CA GLY A 74 -5.25 6.20 -0.24
C GLY A 74 -5.17 4.76 0.28
N ASN A 75 -4.54 4.55 1.44
CA ASN A 75 -4.45 3.27 2.11
C ASN A 75 -5.84 2.72 2.51
N LEU A 76 -6.71 3.57 3.05
CA LEU A 76 -8.09 3.18 3.38
C LEU A 76 -8.91 2.85 2.13
N PHE A 77 -8.75 3.63 1.05
CA PHE A 77 -9.40 3.33 -0.23
C PHE A 77 -8.90 2.01 -0.80
N TRP A 78 -7.59 1.74 -0.72
CA TRP A 78 -7.03 0.46 -1.15
C TRP A 78 -7.59 -0.71 -0.35
N ALA A 79 -7.75 -0.57 0.97
CA ALA A 79 -8.39 -1.60 1.78
C ALA A 79 -9.82 -1.94 1.30
N LEU A 80 -10.59 -0.93 0.87
CA LEU A 80 -11.91 -1.14 0.28
C LEU A 80 -11.82 -1.86 -1.08
N VAL A 81 -10.84 -1.53 -1.91
CA VAL A 81 -10.57 -2.23 -3.17
C VAL A 81 -10.22 -3.69 -2.89
N CYS A 82 -9.33 -3.98 -1.94
CA CYS A 82 -8.99 -5.33 -1.52
C CYS A 82 -10.24 -6.11 -1.07
N ALA A 83 -11.09 -5.50 -0.25
CA ALA A 83 -12.36 -6.10 0.17
C ALA A 83 -13.27 -6.41 -1.03
N GLY A 84 -13.38 -5.49 -1.99
CA GLY A 84 -14.12 -5.67 -3.23
C GLY A 84 -13.58 -6.84 -4.07
N VAL A 85 -12.25 -6.96 -4.22
CA VAL A 85 -11.60 -8.08 -4.92
C VAL A 85 -11.87 -9.40 -4.21
N VAL A 86 -11.77 -9.44 -2.87
CA VAL A 86 -12.10 -10.64 -2.09
C VAL A 86 -13.55 -11.05 -2.30
N VAL A 87 -14.51 -10.13 -2.21
CA VAL A 87 -15.93 -10.44 -2.43
C VAL A 87 -16.17 -10.93 -3.86
N GLN A 88 -15.58 -10.28 -4.85
CA GLN A 88 -15.74 -10.63 -6.26
C GLN A 88 -15.20 -12.03 -6.59
N TYR A 89 -14.05 -12.40 -6.02
CA TYR A 89 -13.37 -13.65 -6.34
C TYR A 89 -13.46 -14.72 -5.23
N PHE A 90 -14.28 -14.52 -4.21
CA PHE A 90 -14.35 -15.40 -3.03
C PHE A 90 -14.54 -16.88 -3.37
N ASN A 91 -15.35 -17.19 -4.38
CA ASN A 91 -15.70 -18.56 -4.76
C ASN A 91 -14.74 -19.19 -5.78
N VAL A 92 -13.83 -18.40 -6.38
CA VAL A 92 -12.97 -18.86 -7.48
C VAL A 92 -11.48 -18.71 -7.17
N ALA A 93 -11.10 -17.72 -6.37
CA ALA A 93 -9.73 -17.51 -5.96
C ALA A 93 -9.26 -18.65 -5.06
N SER A 94 -7.97 -18.97 -5.15
CA SER A 94 -7.34 -19.90 -4.23
C SER A 94 -7.27 -19.32 -2.82
N LEU A 95 -7.19 -20.19 -1.81
CA LEU A 95 -7.02 -19.78 -0.41
C LEU A 95 -5.79 -18.87 -0.24
N ILE A 96 -4.71 -19.14 -0.98
CA ILE A 96 -3.49 -18.34 -0.96
C ILE A 96 -3.76 -16.93 -1.50
N GLY A 97 -4.50 -16.80 -2.60
CA GLY A 97 -4.85 -15.50 -3.18
C GLY A 97 -5.72 -14.66 -2.24
N ILE A 98 -6.75 -15.26 -1.65
CA ILE A 98 -7.60 -14.59 -0.66
C ILE A 98 -6.78 -14.18 0.57
N ALA A 99 -5.97 -15.08 1.12
CA ALA A 99 -5.14 -14.79 2.28
C ALA A 99 -4.15 -13.64 1.98
N PHE A 100 -3.54 -13.63 0.80
CA PHE A 100 -2.63 -12.56 0.40
C PHE A 100 -3.33 -11.20 0.32
N ILE A 101 -4.49 -11.12 -0.33
CA ILE A 101 -5.26 -9.85 -0.46
C ILE A 101 -5.76 -9.36 0.91
N VAL A 102 -6.19 -10.27 1.78
CA VAL A 102 -6.59 -9.92 3.16
C VAL A 102 -5.40 -9.40 3.96
N CYS A 103 -4.23 -10.05 3.84
CA CYS A 103 -2.99 -9.57 4.47
C CYS A 103 -2.60 -8.18 3.95
N GLU A 104 -2.73 -7.92 2.65
CA GLU A 104 -2.54 -6.57 2.09
C GLU A 104 -3.50 -5.56 2.72
N ALA A 105 -4.81 -5.87 2.78
CA ALA A 105 -5.81 -4.99 3.39
C ALA A 105 -5.49 -4.66 4.84
N MET A 106 -5.11 -5.67 5.65
CA MET A 106 -4.71 -5.46 7.04
C MET A 106 -3.46 -4.60 7.15
N PHE A 107 -2.48 -4.83 6.27
CA PHE A 107 -1.23 -4.08 6.25
C PHE A 107 -1.48 -2.59 5.96
N VAL A 108 -2.25 -2.25 4.93
CA VAL A 108 -2.54 -0.85 4.59
C VAL A 108 -3.44 -0.17 5.63
N ILE A 109 -4.36 -0.88 6.27
CA ILE A 109 -5.15 -0.33 7.40
C ILE A 109 -4.24 0.00 8.58
N MET A 110 -3.30 -0.89 8.90
CA MET A 110 -2.33 -0.67 9.97
C MET A 110 -1.44 0.55 9.67
N LEU A 111 -0.98 0.70 8.43
CA LEU A 111 -0.23 1.88 8.00
C LEU A 111 -1.06 3.15 8.11
N ALA A 112 -2.29 3.16 7.58
CA ALA A 112 -3.20 4.30 7.68
C ALA A 112 -3.42 4.74 9.14
N TYR A 113 -3.56 3.78 10.06
CA TYR A 113 -3.69 4.08 11.49
C TYR A 113 -2.44 4.75 12.05
N PHE A 114 -1.24 4.23 11.76
CA PHE A 114 0.00 4.81 12.26
C PHE A 114 0.32 6.16 11.63
N GLU A 115 0.12 6.31 10.32
CA GLU A 115 0.27 7.57 9.60
C GLU A 115 -0.68 8.64 10.15
N TRP A 116 -1.94 8.28 10.42
CA TRP A 116 -2.89 9.20 11.04
C TRP A 116 -2.48 9.58 12.46
N LYS A 117 -2.07 8.59 13.28
CA LYS A 117 -1.70 8.79 14.68
C LYS A 117 -0.49 9.72 14.82
N TYR A 118 0.54 9.53 14.00
CA TYR A 118 1.80 10.26 14.09
C TYR A 118 1.89 11.47 13.13
N ARG A 119 0.81 11.82 12.43
CA ARG A 119 0.82 12.86 11.38
C ARG A 119 1.42 14.20 11.78
N TYR A 120 1.19 14.66 13.02
CA TYR A 120 1.73 15.95 13.48
C TYR A 120 3.22 15.86 13.78
N GLU A 121 3.67 14.76 14.38
CA GLU A 121 5.09 14.49 14.69
C GLU A 121 5.91 14.37 13.41
N LEU A 122 5.36 13.69 12.39
CA LEU A 122 5.97 13.54 11.07
C LEU A 122 6.15 14.88 10.32
N VAL A 123 5.32 15.88 10.62
CA VAL A 123 5.39 17.22 10.04
C VAL A 123 6.31 18.14 10.86
N SER A 124 6.24 18.08 12.19
CA SER A 124 7.02 18.95 13.08
C SER A 124 8.51 18.62 13.13
N GLU A 125 8.87 17.33 13.08
CA GLU A 125 10.27 16.89 13.17
C GLU A 125 11.11 17.19 11.90
N ASP A 126 10.45 17.39 10.75
CA ASP A 126 11.12 17.80 9.51
C ASP A 126 11.34 19.31 9.45
N SER A 127 10.51 20.09 10.17
CA SER A 127 10.64 21.55 10.28
C SER A 127 11.79 21.99 11.19
N SER A 128 12.41 21.06 11.90
CA SER A 128 13.45 21.29 12.92
C SER A 128 14.82 20.70 12.55
N ALA A 129 14.97 20.20 11.32
CA ALA A 129 16.21 19.67 10.73
C ALA A 129 16.67 20.53 9.54
#